data_AF-A0A973GXX4-F1
#
_entry.id   AF-A0A973GXX4-F1
#
_cell.length_a   1.000
_cell.length_b   1.000
_cell.length_c   1.000
_cell.angle_alpha   90.00
_cell.angle_beta   90.00
_cell.angle_gamma   90.00
#
_symmetry.space_group_name_H-M   'P 1'
#
loop_
_entity.id
_entity.type
_entity.pdbx_description
1 polymer ?
#
loop_
_entity_poly.entity_id
_entity_poly.type
_entity_poly.pdbx_seq_one_letter_code
_entity_poly.pdbx_strand_id
1 'polypeptide(L)'
;SSRSAARTGPDGEPVLLRDQNRRRWNRMLVARGVTALARADATAGGAPGPYVLQATIAACHAHAHTYEETDWATIATLYGLLATRAPSPVVELNRAVAVSMAKGPGEGLALVDRLAAEPALRDYHLLPSVRGDLLARLGRTAEARAEFERAAGLAGNGRERELLRGKLRSLPAR
;
A
#
# COMPACT_ATOMS: atom_id res chain seq x y z
N SER A 1 -14.69 -6.59 -6.38
CA SER A 1 -13.97 -6.31 -5.12
C SER A 1 -14.94 -5.64 -4.13
N SER A 2 -14.81 -5.86 -2.82
CA SER A 2 -15.67 -5.22 -1.79
C SER A 2 -15.52 -3.69 -1.73
N ARG A 3 -14.40 -3.16 -2.25
CA ARG A 3 -14.02 -1.74 -2.15
C ARG A 3 -14.33 -0.93 -3.39
N SER A 4 -14.85 -1.54 -4.46
CA SER A 4 -14.99 -0.88 -5.77
C SER A 4 -15.71 0.47 -5.69
N ALA A 5 -16.79 0.56 -4.91
CA ALA A 5 -17.55 1.80 -4.73
C ALA A 5 -16.83 2.91 -3.94
N ALA A 6 -15.68 2.61 -3.31
CA ALA A 6 -14.92 3.56 -2.50
C ALA A 6 -13.57 3.93 -3.12
N ARG A 7 -13.24 3.43 -4.32
CA ARG A 7 -11.95 3.66 -4.99
C ARG A 7 -11.92 4.91 -5.88
N THR A 8 -13.08 5.48 -6.17
CA THR A 8 -13.25 6.58 -7.11
C THR A 8 -14.17 7.63 -6.50
N GLY A 9 -13.76 8.89 -6.55
CA GLY A 9 -14.56 10.01 -6.08
C GLY A 9 -15.53 10.53 -7.14
N PRO A 10 -16.29 11.59 -6.84
CA PRO A 10 -17.34 12.12 -7.71
C PRO A 10 -16.86 12.50 -9.11
N ASP A 11 -15.61 12.98 -9.23
CA ASP A 11 -15.02 13.48 -10.47
C ASP A 11 -14.17 12.42 -11.19
N GLY A 12 -14.24 11.16 -10.74
CA GLY A 12 -13.49 10.04 -11.34
C GLY A 12 -12.06 9.90 -10.84
N GLU A 13 -11.66 10.70 -9.86
CA GLU A 13 -10.33 10.71 -9.24
C GLU A 13 -10.09 9.48 -8.34
N PRO A 14 -8.86 8.95 -8.31
CA PRO A 14 -8.52 7.84 -7.43
C PRO A 14 -8.53 8.25 -5.96
N VAL A 15 -9.21 7.47 -5.12
CA VAL A 15 -9.24 7.65 -3.66
C VAL A 15 -8.23 6.70 -3.01
N LEU A 16 -7.22 7.27 -2.33
CA LEU A 16 -6.20 6.52 -1.61
C LEU A 16 -6.81 5.65 -0.52
N LEU A 17 -6.20 4.49 -0.22
CA LEU A 17 -6.72 3.54 0.77
C LEU A 17 -7.05 4.20 2.13
N ARG A 18 -6.22 5.13 2.59
CA ARG A 18 -6.41 5.87 3.86
C ARG A 18 -7.65 6.77 3.86
N ASP A 19 -8.00 7.30 2.68
CA ASP A 19 -9.07 8.27 2.49
C ASP A 19 -10.39 7.59 2.05
N GLN A 20 -10.39 6.26 1.85
CA GLN A 20 -11.60 5.53 1.46
C GLN A 20 -12.59 5.48 2.61
N ASN A 21 -13.81 5.94 2.34
CA ASN A 21 -14.92 5.75 3.27
C ASN A 21 -15.26 4.25 3.39
N ARG A 22 -14.79 3.62 4.49
CA ARG A 22 -15.00 2.19 4.76
C ARG A 22 -16.46 1.80 4.99
N ARG A 23 -17.36 2.76 5.25
CA ARG A 23 -18.82 2.51 5.29
C ARG A 23 -19.38 2.16 3.91
N ARG A 24 -18.72 2.57 2.83
CA ARG A 24 -19.09 2.23 1.44
C ARG A 24 -18.55 0.87 1.00
N TRP A 25 -17.81 0.15 1.86
CA TRP A 25 -17.31 -1.18 1.53
C TRP A 25 -18.44 -2.21 1.64
N ASN A 26 -18.55 -3.07 0.64
CA ASN A 26 -19.60 -4.08 0.59
C ASN A 26 -19.37 -5.15 1.66
N ARG A 27 -20.15 -5.08 2.75
CA ARG A 27 -20.04 -5.98 3.91
C ARG A 27 -20.35 -7.43 3.59
N MET A 28 -21.26 -7.70 2.66
CA MET A 28 -21.54 -9.05 2.19
C MET A 28 -20.31 -9.67 1.49
N LEU A 29 -19.64 -8.92 0.61
CA LEU A 29 -18.43 -9.40 -0.06
C LEU A 29 -17.26 -9.58 0.92
N VAL A 30 -17.14 -8.72 1.93
CA VAL A 30 -16.16 -8.91 3.02
C VAL A 30 -16.44 -10.21 3.78
N ALA A 31 -17.68 -10.42 4.23
CA ALA A 31 -18.06 -11.64 4.97
C ALA A 31 -17.79 -12.91 4.15
N ARG A 32 -18.16 -12.92 2.86
CA ARG A 32 -17.87 -14.04 1.96
C ARG A 32 -16.37 -14.32 1.82
N GLY A 33 -15.55 -13.28 1.72
CA GLY A 33 -14.09 -13.40 1.66
C GLY A 33 -13.50 -14.00 2.93
N VAL A 34 -13.97 -13.54 4.10
CA VAL A 34 -13.53 -14.09 5.40
C VAL A 34 -13.92 -15.56 5.54
N THR A 35 -15.16 -15.93 5.18
CA THR A 35 -15.59 -17.34 5.20
C THR A 35 -14.76 -18.21 4.27
N ALA A 36 -14.42 -17.72 3.08
CA ALA A 36 -13.56 -18.45 2.14
C ALA A 36 -12.13 -18.63 2.68
N LEU A 37 -11.57 -17.59 3.31
CA LEU A 37 -10.25 -17.65 3.95
C LEU A 37 -10.23 -18.69 5.08
N ALA A 38 -11.22 -18.65 5.99
CA ALA A 38 -11.32 -19.61 7.09
C ALA A 38 -11.43 -21.07 6.59
N ARG A 39 -12.13 -21.30 5.47
CA ARG A 39 -12.19 -22.63 4.84
C ARG A 39 -10.84 -23.05 4.28
N ALA A 40 -10.13 -22.13 3.60
CA ALA A 40 -8.80 -22.42 3.05
C ALA A 40 -7.83 -22.83 4.16
N ASP A 41 -7.84 -22.09 5.28
CA ASP A 41 -7.02 -22.39 6.45
C ASP A 41 -7.38 -23.75 7.08
N ALA A 42 -8.67 -24.06 7.23
CA ALA A 42 -9.13 -25.33 7.79
C ALA A 42 -8.76 -26.56 6.94
N THR A 43 -8.61 -26.38 5.63
CA THR A 43 -8.23 -27.45 4.69
C THR A 43 -6.73 -27.48 4.37
N ALA A 44 -5.95 -26.58 4.94
CA ALA A 44 -4.53 -26.47 4.62
C ALA A 44 -3.74 -27.63 5.24
N GLY A 45 -2.94 -28.33 4.42
CA GLY A 45 -2.02 -29.38 4.87
C GLY A 45 -0.63 -28.87 5.27
N GLY A 46 -0.45 -27.56 5.49
CA GLY A 46 0.85 -26.97 5.77
C GLY A 46 0.81 -25.44 5.82
N ALA A 47 1.99 -24.82 5.77
CA ALA A 47 2.14 -23.36 5.82
C ALA A 47 1.36 -22.67 4.67
N PRO A 48 0.78 -21.48 4.92
CA PRO A 48 -0.08 -20.81 3.95
C PRO A 48 0.65 -20.48 2.64
N GLY A 49 -0.04 -20.71 1.53
CA GLY A 49 0.41 -20.29 0.20
C GLY A 49 0.28 -18.78 -0.01
N PRO A 50 0.83 -18.23 -1.12
CA PRO A 50 0.83 -16.80 -1.39
C PRO A 50 -0.57 -16.18 -1.43
N TYR A 51 -1.57 -16.91 -1.96
CA TYR A 51 -2.95 -16.40 -2.02
C TYR A 51 -3.63 -16.33 -0.65
N VAL A 52 -3.35 -17.28 0.25
CA VAL A 52 -3.86 -17.24 1.63
C VAL A 52 -3.23 -16.06 2.37
N LEU A 53 -1.92 -15.84 2.21
CA LEU A 53 -1.23 -14.67 2.79
C LEU A 53 -1.79 -13.34 2.27
N GLN A 54 -1.99 -13.21 0.95
CA GLN A 54 -2.61 -12.02 0.35
C GLN A 54 -4.05 -11.81 0.82
N ALA A 55 -4.84 -12.88 0.91
CA ALA A 55 -6.21 -12.82 1.43
C ALA A 55 -6.23 -12.42 2.91
N THR A 56 -5.28 -12.91 3.71
CA THR A 56 -5.13 -12.54 5.13
C THR A 56 -4.78 -11.05 5.27
N ILE A 57 -3.85 -10.54 4.48
CA ILE A 57 -3.54 -9.10 4.42
C ILE A 57 -4.79 -8.28 4.07
N ALA A 58 -5.56 -8.71 3.06
CA ALA A 58 -6.80 -8.05 2.68
C ALA A 58 -7.86 -8.11 3.79
N ALA A 59 -7.93 -9.22 4.53
CA ALA A 59 -8.84 -9.39 5.66
C ALA A 59 -8.48 -8.45 6.82
N CYS A 60 -7.20 -8.25 7.14
CA CYS A 60 -6.74 -7.26 8.13
C CYS A 60 -7.28 -5.86 7.80
N HIS A 61 -7.18 -5.44 6.53
CA HIS A 61 -7.78 -4.17 6.11
C HIS A 61 -9.30 -4.18 6.24
N ALA A 62 -9.97 -5.26 5.82
CA ALA A 62 -11.43 -5.34 5.82
C ALA A 62 -12.05 -5.36 7.23
N HIS A 63 -11.30 -5.83 8.23
CA HIS A 63 -11.76 -5.92 9.62
C HIS A 63 -11.73 -4.57 10.34
N ALA A 64 -10.73 -3.73 10.07
CA ALA A 64 -10.60 -2.43 10.73
C ALA A 64 -11.69 -1.43 10.28
N HIS A 65 -12.28 -0.71 11.23
CA HIS A 65 -13.35 0.26 10.95
C HIS A 65 -12.81 1.57 10.37
N THR A 66 -11.60 1.95 10.76
CA THR A 66 -10.84 3.11 10.28
C THR A 66 -9.48 2.70 9.71
N TYR A 67 -8.77 3.64 9.09
CA TYR A 67 -7.43 3.36 8.57
C TYR A 67 -6.42 3.16 9.69
N GLU A 68 -6.56 3.94 10.75
CA GLU A 68 -5.70 4.00 11.92
C GLU A 68 -5.79 2.71 12.76
N GLU A 69 -6.97 2.09 12.84
CA GLU A 69 -7.18 0.80 13.51
C GLU A 69 -6.68 -0.41 12.70
N THR A 70 -6.13 -0.20 11.51
CA THR A 70 -5.58 -1.32 10.72
C THR A 70 -4.38 -1.91 11.46
N ASP A 71 -4.38 -3.24 11.65
CA ASP A 71 -3.25 -3.93 12.28
C ASP A 71 -2.05 -4.02 11.32
N TRP A 72 -1.29 -2.93 11.28
CA TRP A 72 -0.11 -2.80 10.45
C TRP A 72 1.03 -3.73 10.87
N ALA A 73 1.12 -4.09 12.15
CA ALA A 73 2.14 -5.00 12.65
C ALA A 73 1.95 -6.42 12.09
N THR A 74 0.70 -6.90 12.12
CA THR A 74 0.32 -8.17 11.47
C THR A 74 0.54 -8.09 9.96
N ILE A 75 0.10 -7.02 9.29
CA ILE A 75 0.30 -6.86 7.84
C ILE A 75 1.79 -6.86 7.46
N ALA A 76 2.66 -6.19 8.23
CA ALA A 76 4.10 -6.19 8.00
C ALA A 76 4.70 -7.60 8.14
N THR A 77 4.24 -8.36 9.13
CA THR A 77 4.64 -9.77 9.32
C THR A 77 4.20 -10.64 8.16
N LEU A 78 2.94 -10.51 7.73
CA LEU A 78 2.39 -11.26 6.59
C LEU A 78 3.11 -10.95 5.28
N TYR A 79 3.46 -9.67 5.03
CA TYR A 79 4.29 -9.31 3.89
C TYR A 79 5.70 -9.90 3.96
N GLY A 80 6.29 -10.00 5.16
CA GLY A 80 7.56 -10.69 5.36
C GLY A 80 7.47 -12.17 4.95
N LEU A 81 6.43 -12.87 5.42
CA LEU A 81 6.18 -14.27 5.02
C LEU A 81 5.92 -14.39 3.51
N LEU A 82 5.14 -13.47 2.94
CA LEU A 82 4.82 -13.47 1.52
C LEU A 82 6.07 -13.24 0.67
N ALA A 83 6.97 -12.34 1.09
CA ALA A 83 8.22 -12.09 0.38
C ALA A 83 9.14 -13.31 0.35
N THR A 84 9.19 -14.10 1.44
CA THR A 84 9.91 -15.38 1.45
C THR A 84 9.24 -16.42 0.54
N ARG A 85 7.91 -16.47 0.50
CA ARG A 85 7.16 -17.49 -0.24
C ARG A 85 7.03 -17.20 -1.74
N ALA A 86 6.93 -15.93 -2.09
CA ALA A 86 6.77 -15.44 -3.46
C ALA A 86 7.60 -14.14 -3.63
N PRO A 87 8.93 -14.27 -3.79
CA PRO A 87 9.83 -13.13 -3.91
C PRO A 87 9.42 -12.20 -5.05
N SER A 88 9.24 -10.91 -4.74
CA SER A 88 8.88 -9.89 -5.71
C SER A 88 9.25 -8.50 -5.18
N PRO A 89 9.92 -7.65 -5.98
CA PRO A 89 10.19 -6.27 -5.59
C PRO A 89 8.92 -5.47 -5.26
N VAL A 90 7.79 -5.80 -5.89
CA VAL A 90 6.49 -5.17 -5.58
C VAL A 90 5.96 -5.61 -4.22
N VAL A 91 6.16 -6.88 -3.84
CA VAL A 91 5.82 -7.38 -2.50
C VAL A 91 6.68 -6.70 -1.44
N GLU A 92 7.98 -6.56 -1.67
CA GLU A 92 8.89 -5.85 -0.77
C GLU A 92 8.56 -4.35 -0.67
N LEU A 93 8.15 -3.69 -1.76
CA LEU A 93 7.68 -2.30 -1.70
C LEU A 93 6.42 -2.16 -0.84
N ASN A 94 5.45 -3.08 -0.98
CA ASN A 94 4.26 -3.10 -0.13
C ASN A 94 4.60 -3.39 1.34
N ARG A 95 5.58 -4.28 1.59
CA ARG A 95 6.13 -4.52 2.93
C ARG A 95 6.71 -3.25 3.53
N ALA A 96 7.45 -2.47 2.76
CA ALA A 96 8.03 -1.22 3.22
C ALA A 96 6.96 -0.23 3.69
N VAL A 97 5.84 -0.14 2.96
CA VAL A 97 4.67 0.66 3.39
C VAL A 97 4.13 0.14 4.72
N ALA A 98 3.89 -1.17 4.85
CA ALA A 98 3.36 -1.75 6.08
C ALA A 98 4.29 -1.54 7.29
N VAL A 99 5.60 -1.73 7.11
CA VAL A 99 6.62 -1.45 8.14
C VAL A 99 6.61 0.03 8.51
N SER A 100 6.46 0.94 7.55
CA SER A 100 6.38 2.38 7.82
C SER A 100 5.20 2.78 8.71
N MET A 101 4.11 2.01 8.63
CA MET A 101 2.90 2.24 9.40
C MET A 101 3.02 1.59 10.79
N ALA A 102 3.66 0.43 10.90
CA ALA A 102 3.83 -0.27 12.15
C ALA A 102 4.96 0.30 13.03
N LYS A 103 6.07 0.72 12.42
CA LYS A 103 7.31 1.10 13.13
C LYS A 103 7.76 2.55 12.85
N GLY A 104 7.06 3.25 11.97
CA GLY A 104 7.36 4.64 11.62
C GLY A 104 8.07 4.80 10.27
N PRO A 105 8.03 6.02 9.68
CA PRO A 105 8.42 6.26 8.30
C PRO A 105 9.90 6.01 8.00
N GLY A 106 10.79 6.15 8.99
CA GLY A 106 12.23 5.88 8.82
C GLY A 106 12.53 4.41 8.51
N GLU A 107 11.89 3.49 9.23
CA GLU A 107 12.03 2.04 9.02
C GLU A 107 11.54 1.62 7.63
N GLY A 108 10.42 2.18 7.19
CA GLY A 108 9.92 1.97 5.83
C GLY A 108 10.87 2.53 4.77
N LEU A 109 11.41 3.72 5.01
CA LEU A 109 12.28 4.40 4.05
C LEU A 109 13.59 3.61 3.82
N ALA A 110 14.17 3.04 4.88
CA ALA A 110 15.35 2.18 4.76
C ALA A 110 15.10 0.96 3.86
N LEU A 111 13.88 0.39 3.88
CA LEU A 111 13.50 -0.69 2.96
C LEU A 111 13.35 -0.18 1.53
N VAL A 112 12.70 0.96 1.33
CA VAL A 112 12.51 1.59 0.01
C VAL A 112 13.84 1.97 -0.63
N ASP A 113 14.78 2.51 0.15
CA ASP A 113 16.10 2.91 -0.36
C ASP A 113 16.90 1.71 -0.88
N ARG A 114 16.78 0.52 -0.26
CA ARG A 114 17.37 -0.73 -0.80
C ARG A 114 16.72 -1.13 -2.13
N LEU A 115 15.41 -0.93 -2.27
CA LEU A 115 14.69 -1.22 -3.51
C LEU A 115 15.01 -0.23 -4.64
N ALA A 116 15.60 0.93 -4.36
CA ALA A 116 15.98 1.89 -5.39
C ALA A 116 17.02 1.34 -6.38
N ALA A 117 17.78 0.32 -5.98
CA ALA A 117 18.75 -0.37 -6.84
C ALA A 117 18.12 -1.45 -7.72
N GLU A 118 16.87 -1.85 -7.48
CA GLU A 118 16.21 -2.95 -8.19
C GLU A 118 15.84 -2.57 -9.63
N PRO A 119 16.43 -3.21 -10.67
CA PRO A 119 16.17 -2.85 -12.06
C PRO A 119 14.69 -2.98 -12.44
N ALA A 120 13.99 -3.97 -11.87
CA ALA A 120 12.57 -4.22 -12.11
C ALA A 120 11.64 -3.07 -11.65
N LEU A 121 12.12 -2.17 -10.79
CA LEU A 121 11.33 -1.04 -10.28
C LEU A 121 11.74 0.31 -10.89
N ARG A 122 12.71 0.34 -11.81
CA ARG A 122 13.26 1.59 -12.38
C ARG A 122 12.19 2.55 -12.91
N ASP A 123 11.26 2.01 -13.68
CA ASP A 123 10.17 2.76 -14.33
C ASP A 123 8.84 2.60 -13.58
N TYR A 124 8.86 2.03 -12.38
CA TYR A 124 7.66 1.80 -11.58
C TYR A 124 7.34 3.02 -10.73
N HIS A 125 6.43 3.88 -11.20
CA HIS A 125 6.10 5.16 -10.55
C HIS A 125 5.71 5.07 -9.05
N LEU A 126 5.23 3.92 -8.57
CA LEU A 126 4.91 3.76 -7.15
C LEU A 126 6.14 3.72 -6.25
N LEU A 127 7.32 3.30 -6.74
CA LEU A 127 8.54 3.33 -5.95
C LEU A 127 8.91 4.76 -5.51
N PRO A 128 9.10 5.73 -6.43
CA PRO A 128 9.35 7.12 -6.05
C PRO A 128 8.13 7.74 -5.34
N SER A 129 6.89 7.33 -5.66
CA SER A 129 5.70 7.82 -4.93
C SER A 129 5.72 7.45 -3.43
N VAL A 130 6.03 6.20 -3.11
CA VAL A 130 6.15 5.73 -1.72
C VAL A 130 7.33 6.40 -1.03
N ARG A 131 8.48 6.49 -1.71
CA ARG A 131 9.66 7.17 -1.16
C ARG A 131 9.36 8.62 -0.79
N GLY A 132 8.70 9.37 -1.69
CA GLY A 132 8.29 10.74 -1.45
C GLY A 132 7.33 10.90 -0.27
N ASP A 133 6.37 9.98 -0.10
CA ASP A 133 5.42 9.98 1.03
C ASP A 133 6.14 9.79 2.38
N LEU A 134 7.09 8.87 2.44
CA LEU A 134 7.89 8.62 3.65
C LEU A 134 8.82 9.79 3.99
N LEU A 135 9.47 10.36 2.98
CA LEU A 135 10.32 11.55 3.14
C LEU A 135 9.51 12.75 3.65
N ALA A 136 8.29 12.95 3.11
CA ALA A 136 7.41 14.01 3.57
C ALA A 136 7.00 13.84 5.04
N ARG A 137 6.66 12.61 5.46
CA ARG A 137 6.35 12.27 6.86
C ARG A 137 7.55 12.45 7.81
N LEU A 138 8.77 12.44 7.29
CA LEU A 138 10.01 12.71 8.02
C LEU A 138 10.44 14.20 7.97
N GLY A 139 9.65 15.08 7.34
CA GLY A 139 10.00 16.49 7.18
C GLY A 139 11.10 16.76 6.13
N ARG A 140 11.51 15.75 5.34
CA ARG A 140 12.52 15.86 4.28
C ARG A 140 11.90 16.40 2.99
N THR A 141 11.34 17.60 3.07
CA THR A 141 10.46 18.20 2.04
C THR A 141 11.12 18.33 0.67
N ALA A 142 12.39 18.73 0.61
CA ALA A 142 13.09 18.90 -0.65
C ALA A 142 13.26 17.57 -1.41
N GLU A 143 13.57 16.50 -0.69
CA GLU A 143 13.70 15.16 -1.27
C GLU A 143 12.35 14.57 -1.65
N ALA A 144 11.32 14.76 -0.80
CA ALA A 144 9.96 14.36 -1.12
C ALA A 144 9.45 15.00 -2.42
N ARG A 145 9.79 16.29 -2.63
CA ARG A 145 9.45 17.03 -3.84
C ARG A 145 10.03 16.37 -5.10
N ALA A 146 11.34 16.08 -5.07
CA ALA A 146 12.02 15.43 -6.20
C ALA A 146 11.44 14.04 -6.51
N GLU A 147 11.09 13.26 -5.49
CA GLU A 147 10.49 11.95 -5.67
C GLU A 147 9.06 12.02 -6.25
N PHE A 148 8.23 12.96 -5.81
CA PHE A 148 6.90 13.15 -6.40
C PHE A 148 6.96 13.64 -7.85
N GLU A 149 7.93 14.50 -8.19
CA GLU A 149 8.19 14.91 -9.58
C GLU A 149 8.57 13.72 -10.45
N ARG A 150 9.51 12.89 -9.97
CA ARG A 150 9.91 11.65 -10.65
C ARG A 150 8.72 10.69 -10.82
N ALA A 151 7.94 10.47 -9.77
CA ALA A 151 6.76 9.63 -9.82
C ALA A 151 5.74 10.14 -10.85
N ALA A 152 5.49 11.46 -10.90
CA ALA A 152 4.56 12.06 -11.85
C ALA A 152 5.05 11.92 -13.30
N GLY A 153 6.37 11.96 -13.53
CA GLY A 153 6.99 11.70 -14.84
C GLY A 153 6.81 10.26 -15.32
N LEU A 154 6.83 9.28 -14.42
CA LEU A 154 6.67 7.85 -14.71
C LEU A 154 5.21 7.38 -14.76
N ALA A 155 4.25 8.18 -14.29
CA ALA A 155 2.85 7.80 -14.23
C ALA A 155 2.25 7.55 -15.63
N GLY A 156 1.62 6.39 -15.80
CA GLY A 156 1.11 5.91 -17.08
C GLY A 156 -0.22 6.52 -17.51
N ASN A 157 -0.94 7.19 -16.60
CA ASN A 157 -2.18 7.89 -16.92
C ASN A 157 -2.29 9.28 -16.26
N GLY A 158 -3.14 10.12 -16.83
CA GLY A 158 -3.30 11.51 -16.40
C GLY A 158 -3.83 11.66 -14.97
N ARG A 159 -4.66 10.73 -14.49
CA ARG A 159 -5.25 10.77 -13.14
C ARG A 159 -4.21 10.46 -12.06
N GLU A 160 -3.36 9.46 -12.28
CA GLU A 160 -2.21 9.17 -11.41
C GLU A 160 -1.23 10.34 -11.37
N ARG A 161 -0.93 10.91 -12.54
CA ARG A 161 -0.06 12.09 -12.64
C ARG A 161 -0.60 13.26 -11.84
N GLU A 162 -1.90 13.54 -11.93
CA GLU A 162 -2.52 14.63 -11.19
C GLU A 162 -2.56 14.36 -9.69
N LEU A 163 -2.81 13.12 -9.25
CA LEU A 163 -2.72 12.75 -7.83
C LEU A 163 -1.30 13.02 -7.29
N LEU A 164 -0.26 12.66 -8.04
CA LEU A 164 1.13 12.88 -7.63
C LEU A 164 1.51 14.36 -7.61
N ARG A 165 1.02 15.15 -8.57
CA ARG A 165 1.15 16.62 -8.54
C ARG A 165 0.38 17.24 -7.38
N GLY A 166 -0.78 16.68 -7.02
CA GLY A 166 -1.51 17.06 -5.81
C GLY A 166 -0.68 16.88 -4.55
N LYS A 167 0.00 15.72 -4.41
CA LYS A 167 0.95 15.49 -3.31
C LYS A 167 2.08 16.54 -3.29
N LEU A 168 2.64 16.87 -4.47
CA LEU A 168 3.66 17.91 -4.61
C LEU A 168 3.20 19.29 -4.10
N ARG A 169 1.96 19.68 -4.44
CA ARG A 169 1.37 20.96 -4.01
C ARG A 169 1.03 20.99 -2.53
N SER A 170 0.76 19.83 -1.92
CA SER A 170 0.46 19.73 -0.48
C SER A 170 1.70 19.81 0.42
N LEU A 171 2.90 19.73 -0.15
CA LEU A 171 4.14 19.91 0.61
C LEU A 171 4.27 21.36 1.10
N PRO A 172 4.81 21.60 2.30
CA PRO A 172 5.09 22.94 2.79
C PRO A 172 5.91 23.77 1.79
N ALA A 173 5.63 25.08 1.72
CA ALA A 173 6.54 26.03 1.09
C ALA A 173 7.86 26.08 1.89
N ARG A 174 8.97 26.32 1.20
CA ARG A 174 10.29 26.45 1.83
C ARG A 174 10.32 27.58 2.85
#